data_AF-A0A069QRV0-F1
#
_entry.id   AF-A0A069QRV0-F1
#
_cell.length_a   1.000
_cell.length_b   1.000
_cell.length_c   1.000
_cell.angle_alpha   90.00
_cell.angle_beta   90.00
_cell.angle_gamma   90.00
#
_symmetry.space_group_name_H-M   'P 1'
#
loop_
_entity.id
_entity.type
_entity.pdbx_description
1 polymer ?
#
loop_
_entity_poly.entity_id
_entity_poly.type
_entity_poly.pdbx_seq_one_letter_code
_entity_poly.pdbx_strand_id
1 'polypeptide(L)'
;MFEGVDFFDKEKRGGDLGAGRIKSYFNPGNVFMVHVNKTQLNDPKYGTKDNPVPVFWYKFVSGTVERQVKKDNTPYDRSTKSIPYFDVQDDVTAEANRLFVTEYLTRIIDEDELVRLFGKK
;
A
#
# COMPACT_ATOMS: atom_id res chain seq x y z
N MET A 1 8.03 -7.34 -7.62
CA MET A 1 6.66 -6.85 -7.39
C MET A 1 6.01 -7.85 -6.44
N PHE A 2 5.49 -7.42 -5.30
CA PHE A 2 4.94 -8.33 -4.29
C PHE A 2 3.85 -9.22 -4.91
N GLU A 3 4.00 -10.55 -4.79
CA GLU A 3 3.03 -11.54 -5.30
C GLU A 3 1.83 -11.74 -4.37
N GLY A 4 1.78 -11.01 -3.25
CA GLY A 4 0.66 -11.01 -2.31
C GLY A 4 -0.52 -10.26 -2.91
N VAL A 5 -1.43 -10.99 -3.56
CA VAL A 5 -2.67 -10.40 -4.06
C VAL A 5 -3.61 -10.15 -2.87
N ASP A 6 -3.85 -8.88 -2.59
CA ASP A 6 -4.87 -8.43 -1.65
C ASP A 6 -6.23 -8.56 -2.36
N PHE A 7 -7.03 -9.55 -1.97
CA PHE A 7 -8.32 -9.85 -2.58
C PHE A 7 -9.46 -9.38 -1.68
N PHE A 8 -10.45 -8.71 -2.25
CA PHE A 8 -11.69 -8.36 -1.55
C PHE A 8 -12.88 -9.13 -2.12
N ASP A 9 -13.55 -9.95 -1.28
CA ASP A 9 -14.77 -10.66 -1.66
C ASP A 9 -15.94 -10.30 -0.73
N LYS A 10 -16.49 -9.09 -0.92
CA LYS A 10 -17.76 -8.68 -0.29
C LYS A 10 -18.85 -8.36 -1.32
N GLU A 11 -18.50 -8.28 -2.61
CA GLU A 11 -19.42 -7.98 -3.72
C GLU A 11 -19.33 -8.99 -4.89
N LYS A 12 -18.72 -10.18 -4.73
CA LYS A 12 -18.36 -11.10 -5.84
C LYS A 12 -17.48 -10.47 -6.93
N ARG A 13 -16.88 -9.32 -6.64
CA ARG A 13 -15.87 -8.67 -7.49
C ARG A 13 -14.50 -9.20 -7.10
N GLY A 14 -14.11 -10.34 -7.67
CA GLY A 14 -12.72 -10.79 -7.59
C GLY A 14 -11.82 -9.74 -8.25
N GLY A 15 -10.87 -9.19 -7.50
CA GLY A 15 -9.95 -8.18 -8.01
C GLY A 15 -8.73 -8.07 -7.13
N ASP A 16 -7.56 -7.96 -7.76
CA ASP A 16 -6.31 -7.59 -7.10
C ASP A 16 -6.37 -6.13 -6.68
N LEU A 17 -6.58 -5.90 -5.37
CA LEU A 17 -6.65 -4.56 -4.78
C LEU A 17 -5.31 -3.84 -4.89
N GLY A 18 -4.19 -4.56 -4.88
CA GLY A 18 -2.85 -4.00 -5.10
C GLY A 18 -2.71 -3.41 -6.50
N ALA A 19 -3.06 -4.18 -7.52
CA ALA A 19 -3.10 -3.70 -8.91
C ALA A 19 -4.13 -2.56 -9.09
N GLY A 20 -5.29 -2.66 -8.43
CA GLY A 20 -6.30 -1.61 -8.40
C GLY A 20 -5.78 -0.29 -7.84
N ARG A 21 -5.04 -0.34 -6.72
CA ARG A 21 -4.39 0.81 -6.10
C ARG A 21 -3.37 1.46 -7.04
N ILE A 22 -2.44 0.67 -7.60
CA ILE A 22 -1.40 1.16 -8.52
C ILE A 22 -2.03 1.89 -9.71
N LYS A 23 -3.08 1.30 -10.30
CA LYS A 23 -3.74 1.85 -11.50
C LYS A 23 -4.52 3.14 -11.23
N SER A 24 -5.05 3.31 -10.02
CA SER A 24 -6.05 4.34 -9.75
C SER A 24 -5.51 5.50 -8.94
N TYR A 25 -4.57 5.24 -8.02
CA TYR A 25 -4.16 6.20 -7.01
C TYR A 25 -2.72 6.71 -7.13
N PHE A 26 -1.81 6.02 -7.83
CA PHE A 26 -0.40 6.43 -7.93
C PHE A 26 -0.21 7.51 -9.02
N ASN A 27 -0.92 8.63 -8.88
CA ASN A 27 -0.87 9.76 -9.80
C ASN A 27 0.02 10.88 -9.23
N PRO A 28 0.70 11.67 -10.09
CA PRO A 28 1.48 12.81 -9.64
C PRO A 28 0.64 13.81 -8.82
N GLY A 29 1.21 14.30 -7.72
CA GLY A 29 0.56 15.29 -6.84
C GLY A 29 -0.40 14.70 -5.80
N ASN A 30 -0.63 13.39 -5.82
CA ASN A 30 -1.44 12.73 -4.79
C ASN A 30 -0.73 12.67 -3.44
N VAL A 31 -1.52 12.78 -2.37
CA VAL A 31 -1.07 12.75 -0.99
C VAL A 31 -1.59 11.49 -0.31
N PHE A 32 -0.68 10.77 0.34
CA PHE A 32 -0.98 9.52 1.03
C PHE A 32 -0.51 9.59 2.48
N MET A 33 -1.23 8.87 3.34
CA MET A 33 -0.74 8.48 4.65
C MET A 33 -0.10 7.10 4.51
N VAL A 34 1.07 6.95 5.12
CA VAL A 34 1.90 5.76 4.99
C VAL A 34 2.47 5.34 6.33
N HIS A 35 2.77 4.06 6.48
CA HIS A 35 3.59 3.54 7.55
C HIS A 35 5.02 3.39 7.07
N VAL A 36 5.97 3.83 7.90
CA VAL A 36 7.40 3.78 7.61
C VAL A 36 8.10 3.02 8.73
N ASN A 37 9.05 2.17 8.38
CA ASN A 37 9.90 1.55 9.38
C ASN A 37 10.85 2.59 9.98
N LYS A 38 10.61 2.98 11.23
CA LYS A 38 11.41 4.03 11.91
C LYS A 38 12.86 3.60 12.17
N THR A 39 13.13 2.31 12.36
CA THR A 39 14.49 1.82 12.54
C THR A 39 15.30 2.07 11.27
N GLN A 40 14.75 1.68 10.11
CA GLN A 40 15.40 1.87 8.82
C GLN A 40 15.43 3.34 8.40
N LEU A 41 14.38 4.13 8.70
CA LEU A 41 14.36 5.57 8.41
C LEU A 41 15.50 6.34 9.10
N ASN A 42 15.88 5.91 10.31
CA ASN A 42 16.92 6.58 11.10
C ASN A 42 18.31 5.93 10.92
N ASP A 43 18.44 4.91 10.08
CA ASP A 43 19.70 4.22 9.83
C ASP A 43 20.38 4.80 8.57
N PRO A 44 21.63 5.32 8.66
CA PRO A 44 22.31 5.94 7.55
C PRO A 44 22.64 4.99 6.38
N LYS A 45 22.53 3.67 6.55
CA LYS A 45 22.61 2.73 5.42
C LYS A 45 21.42 2.84 4.47
N TYR A 46 20.30 3.38 4.92
CA TYR A 46 19.05 3.46 4.17
C TYR A 46 18.85 4.85 3.54
N GLY A 47 17.84 4.95 2.68
CA GLY A 47 17.50 6.20 1.98
C GLY A 47 18.26 6.38 0.66
N THR A 48 18.95 5.34 0.21
CA THR A 48 19.59 5.29 -1.11
C THR A 48 18.74 4.51 -2.09
N LYS A 49 19.08 4.57 -3.38
CA LYS A 49 18.41 3.76 -4.42
C LYS A 49 18.60 2.26 -4.17
N ASP A 50 19.78 1.87 -3.70
CA ASP A 50 20.15 0.48 -3.47
C ASP A 50 19.63 -0.04 -2.13
N ASN A 51 19.40 0.85 -1.17
CA ASN A 51 18.82 0.51 0.13
C ASN A 51 17.70 1.51 0.51
N PRO A 52 16.50 1.37 -0.09
CA PRO A 52 15.41 2.31 0.15
C PRO A 52 14.79 2.08 1.54
N VAL A 53 14.30 3.16 2.15
CA VAL A 53 13.44 3.03 3.33
C VAL A 53 12.09 2.48 2.88
N PRO A 54 11.60 1.35 3.45
CA PRO A 54 10.31 0.80 3.06
C PRO A 54 9.18 1.71 3.53
N VAL A 55 8.24 1.95 2.63
CA VAL A 55 7.03 2.73 2.87
C VAL A 55 5.84 1.87 2.50
N PHE A 56 4.95 1.65 3.47
CA PHE A 56 3.75 0.85 3.30
C PHE A 56 2.54 1.77 3.22
N TRP A 57 1.74 1.60 2.17
CA TRP A 57 0.48 2.32 2.03
C TRP A 57 -0.41 2.11 3.26
N TYR A 58 -1.00 3.19 3.76
CA TYR A 58 -2.08 3.12 4.76
C TYR A 58 -3.37 3.67 4.19
N LYS A 59 -3.38 4.94 3.74
CA LYS A 59 -4.60 5.61 3.29
C LYS A 59 -4.37 6.69 2.24
N PHE A 60 -5.29 6.87 1.30
CA PHE A 60 -5.28 8.05 0.42
C PHE A 60 -5.94 9.26 1.09
N VAL A 61 -5.21 10.38 1.10
CA VAL A 61 -5.63 11.62 1.74
C VAL A 61 -6.33 12.53 0.72
N SER A 62 -5.64 12.88 -0.38
CA SER A 62 -6.17 13.81 -1.37
C SER A 62 -5.41 13.74 -2.70
N GLY A 63 -6.06 14.21 -3.77
CA GLY A 63 -5.51 14.25 -5.12
C GLY A 63 -6.50 13.76 -6.18
N THR A 64 -5.98 13.37 -7.34
CA THR A 64 -6.77 12.84 -8.45
C THR A 64 -6.77 11.33 -8.44
N VAL A 65 -7.95 10.71 -8.56
CA VAL A 65 -8.08 9.26 -8.69
C VAL A 65 -8.50 8.94 -10.12
N GLU A 66 -7.65 8.23 -10.84
CA GLU A 66 -7.94 7.81 -12.22
C GLU A 66 -8.72 6.50 -12.22
N ARG A 67 -9.55 6.29 -13.25
CA ARG A 67 -10.23 5.01 -13.52
C ARG A 67 -11.16 4.47 -12.45
N GLN A 68 -11.46 5.24 -11.41
CA GLN A 68 -12.72 5.09 -10.68
C GLN A 68 -13.83 5.70 -11.52
N VAL A 69 -14.06 5.07 -12.67
CA VAL A 69 -15.11 5.44 -13.60
C VAL A 69 -16.28 4.54 -13.24
N LYS A 70 -17.40 5.14 -12.82
CA LYS A 70 -18.64 4.39 -12.63
C LYS A 70 -19.02 3.70 -13.94
N LYS A 71 -19.90 2.69 -13.89
CA LYS A 71 -20.45 2.06 -15.12
C LYS A 71 -21.06 3.08 -16.11
N ASP A 72 -21.40 4.28 -15.64
CA ASP A 72 -21.99 5.39 -16.40
C ASP A 72 -20.97 6.43 -16.92
N ASN A 73 -19.67 6.13 -16.86
CA ASN A 73 -18.58 7.03 -17.28
C ASN A 73 -18.41 8.33 -16.48
N THR A 74 -19.12 8.52 -15.35
CA THR A 74 -18.91 9.69 -14.50
C THR A 74 -17.64 9.55 -13.65
N PRO A 75 -16.86 10.64 -13.45
CA PRO A 75 -15.76 10.65 -12.49
C PRO A 75 -16.26 10.29 -11.09
N TYR A 76 -15.47 9.48 -10.37
CA TYR A 76 -15.76 9.19 -8.97
C TYR A 76 -15.52 10.44 -8.11
N ASP A 77 -16.58 10.88 -7.44
CA ASP A 77 -16.54 11.94 -6.46
C ASP A 77 -16.78 11.34 -5.07
N ARG A 78 -15.68 11.25 -4.30
CA ARG A 78 -15.65 10.72 -2.93
C ARG A 78 -16.54 11.49 -1.96
N SER A 79 -16.85 12.76 -2.24
CA SER A 79 -17.72 13.58 -1.39
C SER A 79 -19.20 13.17 -1.48
N THR A 80 -19.57 12.38 -2.49
CA THR A 80 -20.97 12.08 -2.78
C THR A 80 -21.38 10.63 -2.54
N LYS A 81 -20.50 9.62 -2.71
CA LYS A 81 -20.80 8.20 -2.43
C LYS A 81 -19.56 7.34 -2.10
N SER A 82 -19.62 6.62 -0.98
CA SER A 82 -18.75 5.47 -0.67
C SER A 82 -19.16 4.27 -1.53
N ILE A 83 -18.20 3.61 -2.18
CA ILE A 83 -18.42 2.30 -2.80
C ILE A 83 -17.51 1.34 -2.06
N PRO A 84 -18.02 0.25 -1.45
CA PRO A 84 -17.24 -0.62 -0.57
C PRO A 84 -15.92 -1.11 -1.18
N TYR A 85 -15.90 -1.40 -2.48
CA TYR A 85 -14.69 -1.77 -3.21
C TYR A 85 -13.63 -0.66 -3.28
N PHE A 86 -14.02 0.60 -3.44
CA PHE A 86 -13.09 1.74 -3.42
C PHE A 86 -12.67 2.10 -2.01
N ASP A 87 -13.54 1.89 -1.02
CA ASP A 87 -13.21 2.12 0.39
C ASP A 87 -12.10 1.17 0.86
N VAL A 88 -12.13 -0.10 0.43
CA VAL A 88 -11.06 -1.07 0.74
C VAL A 88 -9.80 -0.93 -0.13
N GLN A 89 -9.89 -0.26 -1.28
CA GLN A 89 -8.68 0.14 -2.02
C GLN A 89 -8.01 1.35 -1.37
N ASP A 90 -8.79 2.27 -0.84
CA ASP A 90 -8.32 3.49 -0.20
C ASP A 90 -7.64 3.21 1.15
N ASP A 91 -8.28 2.41 2.01
CA ASP A 91 -7.83 2.11 3.37
C ASP A 91 -7.37 0.65 3.50
N VAL A 92 -6.08 0.45 3.79
CA VAL A 92 -5.52 -0.88 4.02
C VAL A 92 -5.72 -1.25 5.48
N THR A 93 -6.42 -2.36 5.73
CA THR A 93 -6.64 -2.82 7.11
C THR A 93 -5.32 -3.17 7.81
N ALA A 94 -5.33 -3.13 9.14
CA ALA A 94 -4.15 -3.49 9.94
C ALA A 94 -3.67 -4.92 9.64
N GLU A 95 -4.58 -5.86 9.38
CA GLU A 95 -4.24 -7.24 9.01
C GLU A 95 -3.52 -7.30 7.67
N ALA A 96 -4.03 -6.61 6.64
CA ALA A 96 -3.37 -6.55 5.34
C ALA A 96 -2.01 -5.85 5.42
N ASN A 97 -1.91 -4.75 6.18
CA ASN A 97 -0.64 -4.06 6.41
C ASN A 97 0.38 -4.98 7.10
N ARG A 98 -0.04 -5.75 8.11
CA ARG A 98 0.82 -6.73 8.79
C ARG A 98 1.36 -7.78 7.83
N LEU A 99 0.55 -8.25 6.87
CA LEU A 99 1.00 -9.18 5.85
C LEU A 99 2.06 -8.55 4.95
N PHE A 100 1.85 -7.32 4.45
CA PHE A 100 2.84 -6.61 3.64
C PHE A 100 4.17 -6.40 4.37
N VAL A 101 4.10 -6.03 5.66
CA VAL A 101 5.29 -5.89 6.51
C VAL A 101 6.00 -7.23 6.68
N THR A 102 5.26 -8.32 6.93
CA THR A 102 5.83 -9.66 7.11
C THR A 102 6.52 -10.14 5.84
N GLU A 103 5.89 -9.96 4.68
CA GLU A 103 6.45 -10.31 3.37
C GLU A 103 7.74 -9.53 3.09
N TYR A 104 7.76 -8.23 3.40
CA TYR A 104 8.96 -7.41 3.28
C TYR A 104 10.09 -7.93 4.19
N LEU A 105 9.81 -8.19 5.47
CA LEU A 105 10.81 -8.64 6.44
C LEU A 105 11.35 -10.05 6.13
N THR A 106 10.55 -10.92 5.53
CA THR A 106 10.91 -12.34 5.33
C THR A 106 11.40 -12.68 3.93
N ARG A 107 11.08 -11.86 2.91
CA ARG A 107 11.40 -12.15 1.51
C ARG A 107 12.24 -11.09 0.80
N ILE A 108 12.29 -9.86 1.31
CA ILE A 108 12.98 -8.74 0.67
C ILE A 108 14.28 -8.38 1.39
N ILE A 109 14.21 -8.28 2.72
CA ILE A 109 15.40 -8.12 3.56
C ILE A 109 16.13 -9.47 3.68
N ASP A 110 17.45 -9.45 3.56
CA ASP A 110 18.28 -10.62 3.85
C ASP A 110 18.36 -10.92 5.35
N GLU A 111 18.60 -12.18 5.70
CA GLU A 111 18.55 -12.66 7.08
C GLU A 111 19.56 -11.92 7.99
N ASP A 112 20.77 -11.64 7.50
CA ASP A 112 21.80 -10.94 8.27
C ASP A 112 21.36 -9.50 8.59
N GLU A 113 20.78 -8.81 7.62
CA GLU A 113 20.22 -7.47 7.79
C GLU A 113 18.99 -7.46 8.71
N LEU A 114 18.14 -8.48 8.63
CA LEU A 114 17.01 -8.65 9.56
C LEU A 114 17.50 -8.76 11.01
N VAL A 115 18.51 -9.60 11.24
CA VAL A 115 19.15 -9.78 12.55
C VAL A 115 19.80 -8.48 13.02
N ARG A 116 20.49 -7.75 12.14
CA ARG A 116 21.12 -6.47 12.47
C ARG A 116 20.10 -5.42 12.90
N LEU A 117 18.97 -5.31 12.20
CA LEU A 117 17.97 -4.27 12.43
C LEU A 117 17.07 -4.54 13.63
N PHE A 118 16.63 -5.78 13.80
CA PHE A 118 15.56 -6.11 14.76
C PHE A 118 16.01 -7.08 15.84
N GLY A 119 17.29 -7.46 15.85
CA GLY A 119 17.90 -8.41 16.77
C GLY A 119 17.33 -8.37 18.18
N LYS A 120 16.36 -9.23 18.42
CA LYS A 120 16.18 -9.92 19.68
C LYS A 120 16.15 -11.40 19.36
N LYS A 121 17.06 -12.15 19.98
CA LYS A 121 16.87 -13.58 20.24
C LYS A 121 15.53 -13.79 20.93
#